data_AF-A0A6B3CQV1-F1
#
_entry.id   AF-A0A6B3CQV1-F1
#
_cell.length_a   1.000
_cell.length_b   1.000
_cell.length_c   1.000
_cell.angle_alpha   90.00
_cell.angle_beta   90.00
_cell.angle_gamma   90.00
#
_symmetry.space_group_name_H-M   'P 1'
#
loop_
_entity.id
_entity.type
_entity.pdbx_description
1 polymer ?
#
loop_
_entity_poly.entity_id
_entity_poly.type
_entity_poly.pdbx_seq_one_letter_code
_entity_poly.pdbx_strand_id
1 'polypeptide(L)' 'RPDADEWHALAERAVADGRGTPPVGVPDGFSYQLTVDGRTVYAADPRLTDEQRALISRVLKEGA' A
#
# COMPACT_ATOMS: atom_id res chain seq x y z
N ARG A 1 -20.20 -1.51 -8.86
CA ARG A 1 -20.11 -2.31 -7.61
C ARG A 1 -20.02 -1.31 -6.47
N PRO A 2 -20.83 -1.42 -5.41
CA PRO A 2 -20.86 -0.43 -4.34
C PRO A 2 -19.52 -0.25 -3.62
N ASP A 3 -18.67 -1.28 -3.59
CA ASP A 3 -17.37 -1.23 -2.88
C ASP A 3 -16.24 -0.62 -3.71
N ALA A 4 -16.48 -0.29 -4.98
CA ALA A 4 -15.44 0.19 -5.89
C ALA A 4 -14.90 1.56 -5.47
N ASP A 5 -15.79 2.46 -5.04
CA ASP A 5 -15.41 3.81 -4.64
C ASP A 5 -14.64 3.80 -3.31
N GLU A 6 -15.02 2.93 -2.37
CA GLU A 6 -14.30 2.73 -1.11
C GLU A 6 -12.89 2.18 -1.34
N TRP A 7 -12.76 1.22 -2.25
CA TRP A 7 -11.47 0.66 -2.66
C TRP A 7 -10.57 1.72 -3.27
N HIS A 8 -11.12 2.51 -4.19
CA HIS A 8 -10.38 3.57 -4.85
C HIS A 8 -9.91 4.64 -3.85
N ALA A 9 -10.78 5.06 -2.93
CA ALA A 9 -10.43 6.00 -1.87
C ALA A 9 -9.37 5.45 -0.90
N LEU A 10 -9.35 4.14 -0.64
CA LEU A 10 -8.29 3.51 0.15
C LEU A 10 -6.96 3.50 -0.60
N ALA A 11 -6.98 3.18 -1.90
CA ALA A 11 -5.80 3.16 -2.75
C ALA A 11 -5.15 4.54 -2.84
N GLU A 12 -5.96 5.58 -3.09
CA GLU A 12 -5.49 6.97 -3.13
C GLU A 12 -4.82 7.40 -1.83
N ARG A 13 -5.44 7.08 -0.67
CA ARG A 13 -4.86 7.43 0.64
C ARG A 13 -3.56 6.68 0.92
N ALA A 14 -3.50 5.38 0.63
CA ALA A 14 -2.30 4.57 0.83
C ALA A 14 -1.11 5.08 -0.02
N VAL A 15 -1.40 5.62 -1.20
CA VAL A 15 -0.39 6.21 -2.10
C VAL A 15 -0.02 7.64 -1.72
N ALA A 16 -0.97 8.43 -1.20
CA ALA A 16 -0.71 9.80 -0.76
C ALA A 16 0.42 9.88 0.28
N ASP A 17 0.44 8.94 1.23
CA ASP A 17 1.44 8.85 2.31
C ASP A 17 2.66 7.97 1.98
N GLY A 18 2.71 7.44 0.76
CA GLY A 18 3.80 6.60 0.30
C GLY A 18 5.08 7.38 -0.02
N ARG A 19 6.24 6.73 0.17
CA ARG A 19 7.53 7.36 -0.14
C ARG A 19 7.82 7.30 -1.63
N GLY A 20 8.37 8.37 -2.20
CA GLY A 20 8.81 8.42 -3.60
C GLY A 20 10.08 7.61 -3.89
N THR A 21 10.81 7.17 -2.86
CA THR A 21 12.00 6.33 -2.97
C THR A 21 11.90 5.13 -2.04
N PRO A 22 12.46 3.97 -2.41
CA PRO A 22 12.50 2.80 -1.54
C PRO A 22 13.13 3.12 -0.17
N PRO A 23 12.46 2.83 0.95
CA PRO A 23 13.07 3.00 2.26
C PRO A 23 14.18 1.95 2.47
N VAL A 24 15.19 2.28 3.28
CA VAL A 24 16.13 1.29 3.81
C VAL A 24 15.32 0.32 4.67
N GLY A 25 15.04 -0.86 4.15
CA GLY A 25 14.32 -1.93 4.85
C GLY A 25 15.06 -2.38 6.12
N VAL A 26 14.38 -3.17 6.95
CA VAL A 26 15.01 -3.87 8.06
C VAL A 26 15.32 -5.32 7.64
N PRO A 27 16.30 -5.99 8.26
CA PRO A 27 16.47 -7.44 8.11
C PRO A 27 15.15 -8.12 8.46
N ASP A 28 14.71 -9.05 7.61
CA ASP A 28 13.43 -9.80 7.69
C ASP A 28 12.13 -8.99 7.47
N GLY A 29 12.25 -7.70 7.11
CA GLY A 29 11.09 -6.86 6.79
C GLY A 29 10.56 -7.08 5.37
N PHE A 30 9.26 -6.91 5.18
CA PHE A 30 8.65 -6.87 3.84
C PHE A 30 8.72 -5.45 3.26
N SER A 31 9.09 -5.38 1.98
CA SER A 31 9.02 -4.15 1.19
C SER A 31 7.92 -4.28 0.14
N TYR A 32 7.15 -3.21 -0.05
CA TYR A 32 6.03 -3.14 -0.96
C TYR A 32 6.22 -2.00 -1.95
N GLN A 33 5.85 -2.26 -3.20
CA GLN A 33 5.71 -1.24 -4.22
C GLN A 33 4.23 -1.14 -4.58
N LEU A 34 3.63 0.04 -4.37
CA LEU A 34 2.23 0.29 -4.66
C LEU A 34 2.14 1.17 -5.91
N THR A 35 1.40 0.71 -6.93
CA THR A 35 1.15 1.47 -8.15
C THR A 35 -0.36 1.65 -8.33
N VAL A 36 -0.82 2.90 -8.31
CA VAL A 36 -2.24 3.29 -8.49
C VAL A 36 -2.26 4.43 -9.50
N ASP A 37 -3.08 4.31 -10.54
CA ASP A 37 -3.26 5.34 -11.57
C ASP A 37 -1.95 5.91 -12.14
N GLY A 38 -0.96 5.04 -12.33
CA GLY A 38 0.37 5.40 -12.85
C GLY A 38 1.31 6.05 -11.83
N ARG A 39 0.87 6.29 -10.59
CA ARG A 39 1.72 6.75 -9.49
C ARG A 39 2.26 5.55 -8.71
N THR A 40 3.58 5.49 -8.58
CA THR A 40 4.27 4.46 -7.79
C THR A 40 4.85 5.06 -6.50
N VAL A 41 4.62 4.37 -5.40
CA VAL A 41 5.24 4.66 -4.10
C VAL A 41 5.76 3.41 -3.43
N TYR A 42 6.63 3.60 -2.45
CA TYR A 42 7.27 2.54 -1.70
C TYR A 42 6.88 2.58 -0.23
N ALA A 43 6.62 1.41 0.33
CA ALA A 43 6.31 1.20 1.73
C ALA A 43 7.09 -0.01 2.26
N ALA A 44 7.35 -0.05 3.57
CA ALA A 44 8.02 -1.20 4.19
C ALA A 44 7.50 -1.42 5.61
N ASP A 45 7.28 -2.68 5.96
CA ASP A 45 7.03 -3.10 7.34
C ASP A 45 8.35 -3.01 8.14
N PRO A 46 8.36 -2.53 9.41
CA PRO A 46 7.20 -2.25 10.30
C PRO A 46 6.66 -0.82 10.24
N ARG A 47 7.02 -0.03 9.22
CA ARG A 47 6.69 1.41 9.12
C ARG A 47 5.53 1.71 8.17
N LEU A 48 4.64 0.74 7.93
CA LEU A 48 3.44 0.94 7.14
C LEU A 48 2.48 1.90 7.85
N THR A 49 1.82 2.78 7.09
CA THR A 49 0.64 3.49 7.59
C THR A 49 -0.54 2.54 7.71
N ASP A 50 -1.60 2.97 8.40
CA ASP A 50 -2.80 2.18 8.58
C ASP A 50 -3.49 1.89 7.24
N GLU A 51 -3.52 2.88 6.33
CA GLU A 51 -4.07 2.75 4.99
C GLU A 51 -3.26 1.80 4.12
N GLN A 52 -1.93 1.86 4.19
CA GLN A 52 -1.05 0.93 3.48
C GLN A 52 -1.25 -0.49 3.98
N ARG A 53 -1.28 -0.70 5.31
CA ARG A 53 -1.52 -2.01 5.91
C ARG A 53 -2.90 -2.55 5.54
N ALA A 54 -3.93 -1.71 5.57
CA ALA A 54 -5.29 -2.08 5.19
C ALA A 54 -5.37 -2.50 3.72
N LEU A 55 -4.80 -1.70 2.81
CA LEU A 55 -4.77 -2.00 1.37
C LEU A 55 -4.02 -3.31 1.08
N ILE A 56 -2.79 -3.45 1.61
CA ILE A 56 -1.97 -4.66 1.44
C ILE A 56 -2.70 -5.89 1.98
N SER A 57 -3.29 -5.79 3.16
CA SER A 57 -4.04 -6.90 3.77
C SER A 57 -5.27 -7.27 2.96
N ARG A 58 -5.99 -6.29 2.40
CA ARG A 58 -7.19 -6.53 1.60
C ARG A 58 -6.84 -7.19 0.26
N VAL A 59 -5.81 -6.70 -0.44
CA VAL A 59 -5.31 -7.29 -1.70
C VAL A 59 -4.81 -8.72 -1.48
N LEU A 60 -3.97 -8.94 -0.47
CA LEU A 60 -3.39 -10.27 -0.23
C LEU A 60 -4.40 -11.28 0.33
N LYS A 61 -5.46 -10.82 1.00
CA LYS A 61 -6.58 -11.69 1.41
C LYS A 61 -7.50 -12.06 0.25
N GLU A 62 -7.69 -11.18 -0.72
CA GLU A 62 -8.50 -11.49 -1.91
C GLU A 62 -7.72 -12.30 -2.97
N GLY A 63 -6.40 -12.41 -2.84
CA GLY A 63 -5.54 -13.19 -3.75
C GLY A 63 -5.25 -14.64 -3.32
N ALA A 64 -5.74 -15.09 -2.16
CA ALA A 64 -5.47 -16.42 -1.58
C ALA A 64 -6.68 -17.37 -1.67
#